data_AF-A0A7Y5T1D5-F1
#
_entry.id   AF-A0A7Y5T1D5-F1
#
_cell.length_a   1.000
_cell.length_b   1.000
_cell.length_c   1.000
_cell.angle_alpha   90.00
_cell.angle_beta   90.00
_cell.angle_gamma   90.00
#
_symmetry.space_group_name_H-M   'P 1'
#
loop_
_entity.id
_entity.type
_entity.pdbx_description
1 polymer ?
#
loop_
_entity_poly.entity_id
_entity_poly.type
_entity_poly.pdbx_seq_one_letter_code
_entity_poly.pdbx_strand_id
1 'polypeptide(L)'
;MKRWQIWPGLLVLLLFTGLACSKSDTAGSDLLVDEISTPGVQCSMCEATISAALKKIDGVKKVDVDLKKKMVLVAHTEGVTREMILNVVSASGYDADHVKKDEKSYENLPECCK
;
A
#
# COMPACT_ATOMS: atom_id res chain seq x y z
N MET A 1 26.61 10.32 -8.48
CA MET A 1 26.45 11.60 -9.21
C MET A 1 24.95 11.93 -9.16
N LYS A 2 24.39 12.88 -8.42
CA LYS A 2 24.86 14.17 -7.88
C LYS A 2 24.53 14.26 -6.38
N ARG A 3 25.56 14.66 -5.65
CA ARG A 3 25.62 15.03 -4.25
C ARG A 3 26.24 16.43 -4.27
N TRP A 4 25.41 17.47 -4.23
CA TRP A 4 25.71 18.91 -4.14
C TRP A 4 24.34 19.61 -4.21
N GLN A 5 23.89 20.43 -3.26
CA GLN A 5 24.51 21.69 -2.85
C GLN A 5 23.96 22.10 -1.46
N ILE A 6 24.82 22.04 -0.43
CA ILE A 6 24.61 22.74 0.85
C ILE A 6 25.85 23.61 1.02
N TRP A 7 25.62 24.92 1.23
CA TRP A 7 26.44 25.97 1.88
C TRP A 7 26.48 27.29 1.07
N PRO A 8 26.79 28.47 1.67
CA PRO A 8 26.51 29.05 2.99
C PRO A 8 26.01 30.51 2.86
N GLY A 9 24.98 30.90 3.63
CA GLY A 9 24.69 32.32 3.93
C GLY A 9 23.96 32.34 5.26
N LEU A 10 24.67 32.41 6.38
CA LEU A 10 25.04 33.66 7.07
C LEU A 10 23.83 34.61 7.21
N LEU A 11 23.44 34.85 8.47
CA LEU A 11 22.41 35.77 8.95
C LEU A 11 20.94 35.38 8.72
N VAL A 12 20.35 34.64 9.68
CA VAL A 12 19.26 35.22 10.49
C VAL A 12 19.39 34.67 11.91
N LEU A 13 19.98 35.52 12.73
CA LEU A 13 20.07 35.39 14.17
C LEU A 13 18.77 35.97 14.74
N LEU A 14 17.74 35.14 14.93
CA LEU A 14 16.55 35.54 15.71
C LEU A 14 16.09 34.41 16.63
N LEU A 15 16.50 34.60 17.87
CA LEU A 15 15.85 34.18 19.10
C LEU A 15 14.32 34.16 18.95
N PHE A 16 13.74 32.98 18.73
CA PHE A 16 12.37 32.67 19.12
C PHE A 16 12.42 31.56 20.16
N THR A 17 12.46 32.02 21.40
CA THR A 17 11.98 31.29 22.57
C THR A 17 10.61 30.69 22.31
N GLY A 18 10.43 29.40 22.64
CA GLY A 18 9.10 28.86 22.94
C GLY A 18 8.76 27.55 22.26
N LEU A 19 9.10 26.45 22.94
CA LEU A 19 8.18 25.35 23.22
C LEU A 19 7.15 25.01 22.10
N ALA A 20 7.59 24.23 21.11
CA ALA A 20 6.72 23.28 20.45
C ALA A 20 7.48 21.96 20.37
N CYS A 21 7.29 21.12 21.38
CA CYS A 21 7.52 19.69 21.26
C CYS A 21 6.61 19.23 20.11
N SER A 22 7.17 19.06 18.91
CA SER A 22 6.50 18.26 17.88
C SER A 22 6.40 16.86 18.47
N LYS A 23 5.24 16.59 19.09
CA LYS A 23 4.66 15.26 19.09
C LYS A 23 4.53 14.90 17.62
N SER A 24 5.55 14.24 17.08
CA SER A 24 5.36 13.37 15.95
C SER A 24 4.49 12.25 16.49
N ASP A 25 3.19 12.35 16.22
CA ASP A 25 2.22 11.29 16.44
C ASP A 25 2.64 10.06 15.63
N THR A 26 3.57 9.27 16.16
CA THR A 26 3.65 7.86 15.81
C THR A 26 2.53 7.17 16.56
N ALA A 27 1.33 7.21 15.97
CA ALA A 27 0.31 6.20 16.22
C ALA A 27 0.87 4.86 15.75
N GLY A 28 1.75 4.28 16.57
CA GLY A 28 2.15 2.89 16.49
C GLY A 28 1.02 2.04 17.04
N SER A 29 -0.06 1.90 16.27
CA SER A 29 -0.91 0.71 16.39
C SER A 29 -0.09 -0.47 15.89
N ASP A 30 -0.12 -1.61 16.59
CA ASP A 30 0.40 -2.88 16.06
C ASP A 30 -0.26 -3.15 14.71
N LEU A 31 0.48 -2.88 13.63
CA LEU A 31 0.07 -3.16 12.27
C LEU A 31 0.87 -4.36 11.80
N LEU A 32 0.15 -5.41 11.45
CA LEU A 32 0.68 -6.56 10.75
C LEU A 32 0.84 -6.18 9.28
N VAL A 33 1.90 -6.66 8.66
CA VAL A 33 2.18 -6.43 7.24
C VAL A 33 2.25 -7.79 6.55
N ASP A 34 1.31 -8.01 5.63
CA ASP A 34 1.26 -9.19 4.78
C ASP A 34 1.76 -8.84 3.37
N GLU A 35 2.69 -9.64 2.86
CA GLU A 35 3.09 -9.66 1.45
C GLU A 35 2.31 -10.73 0.70
N ILE A 36 1.61 -10.36 -0.38
CA ILE A 36 0.81 -11.25 -1.22
C ILE A 36 1.33 -11.22 -2.66
N SER A 37 1.58 -12.38 -3.26
CA SER A 37 1.96 -12.49 -4.66
C SER A 37 0.74 -12.43 -5.58
N THR A 38 0.80 -11.53 -6.58
CA THR A 38 -0.28 -11.27 -7.52
C THR A 38 0.26 -11.18 -8.96
N PRO A 39 0.56 -12.32 -9.61
CA PRO A 39 1.30 -12.35 -10.88
C PRO A 39 0.60 -11.68 -12.07
N GLY A 40 -0.73 -11.50 -11.99
CA GLY A 40 -1.56 -10.86 -13.01
C GLY A 40 -1.54 -9.33 -13.00
N VAL A 41 -0.91 -8.68 -12.00
CA VAL A 41 -0.86 -7.22 -11.93
C VAL A 41 0.22 -6.69 -12.87
N GLN A 42 -0.16 -5.80 -13.81
CA GLN A 42 0.75 -5.29 -14.84
C GLN A 42 0.73 -3.77 -15.05
N CYS A 43 -0.32 -3.08 -14.60
CA CYS A 43 -0.43 -1.64 -14.79
C CYS A 43 -0.99 -0.93 -13.56
N SER A 44 -0.87 0.39 -13.55
CA SER A 44 -1.38 1.25 -12.48
C SER A 44 -2.91 1.15 -12.30
N MET A 45 -3.65 0.76 -13.35
CA MET A 45 -5.09 0.51 -13.25
C MET A 45 -5.37 -0.76 -12.43
N CYS A 46 -4.62 -1.85 -12.65
CA CYS A 46 -4.73 -3.07 -11.84
C CYS A 46 -4.40 -2.79 -10.37
N GLU A 47 -3.32 -2.02 -10.12
CA GLU A 47 -2.96 -1.56 -8.78
C GLU A 47 -4.09 -0.77 -8.13
N ALA A 48 -4.68 0.19 -8.85
CA ALA A 48 -5.75 1.02 -8.31
C ALA A 48 -6.98 0.19 -7.93
N THR A 49 -7.36 -0.79 -8.76
CA THR A 49 -8.47 -1.71 -8.50
C THR A 49 -8.23 -2.53 -7.23
N ILE A 50 -7.07 -3.18 -7.12
CA ILE A 50 -6.72 -4.00 -5.95
C ILE A 50 -6.61 -3.15 -4.69
N SER A 51 -5.93 -2.00 -4.78
CA SER A 51 -5.78 -1.07 -3.65
C SER A 51 -7.15 -0.58 -3.16
N ALA A 52 -8.05 -0.24 -4.09
CA ALA A 52 -9.40 0.21 -3.74
C ALA A 52 -10.25 -0.91 -3.13
N ALA A 53 -10.11 -2.16 -3.59
CA ALA A 53 -10.80 -3.29 -2.99
C ALA A 53 -10.32 -3.57 -1.56
N LEU A 54 -9.01 -3.60 -1.35
CA LEU A 54 -8.40 -3.88 -0.04
C LEU A 54 -8.66 -2.78 0.99
N LYS A 55 -8.69 -1.51 0.57
CA LYS A 55 -9.00 -0.38 1.46
C LYS A 55 -10.45 -0.38 1.97
N LYS A 56 -11.35 -1.19 1.40
CA LYS A 56 -12.72 -1.36 1.89
C LYS A 56 -12.80 -2.30 3.10
N ILE A 57 -11.75 -3.07 3.37
CA ILE A 57 -11.70 -3.94 4.54
C ILE A 57 -11.46 -3.09 5.79
N ASP A 58 -12.40 -3.12 6.72
CA ASP A 58 -12.23 -2.47 8.02
C ASP A 58 -11.01 -3.06 8.75
N GLY A 59 -10.03 -2.20 9.04
CA GLY A 59 -8.78 -2.59 9.68
C GLY A 59 -7.56 -2.54 8.75
N VAL A 60 -7.74 -2.45 7.43
CA VAL A 60 -6.64 -2.14 6.50
C VAL A 60 -6.26 -0.66 6.64
N LYS A 61 -4.97 -0.39 6.88
CA LYS A 61 -4.45 0.97 7.06
C LYS A 61 -3.65 1.46 5.86
N LYS A 62 -2.92 0.56 5.21
CA LYS A 62 -2.10 0.89 4.04
C LYS A 62 -2.07 -0.27 3.07
N VAL A 63 -2.07 0.05 1.78
CA VAL A 63 -1.89 -0.90 0.69
C VAL A 63 -0.88 -0.30 -0.27
N ASP A 64 0.13 -1.07 -0.62
CA ASP A 64 1.18 -0.72 -1.57
C ASP A 64 1.34 -1.87 -2.57
N VAL A 65 1.40 -1.56 -3.87
CA VAL A 65 1.45 -2.58 -4.93
C VAL A 65 2.76 -2.41 -5.70
N ASP A 66 3.66 -3.36 -5.54
CA ASP A 66 4.90 -3.40 -6.30
C ASP A 66 4.65 -4.07 -7.66
N LEU A 67 4.39 -3.25 -8.68
CA LEU A 67 4.20 -3.71 -10.06
C LEU A 67 5.42 -4.44 -10.63
N LYS A 68 6.64 -4.14 -10.15
CA LYS A 68 7.86 -4.79 -10.65
C LYS A 68 8.02 -6.18 -10.09
N LYS A 69 7.73 -6.35 -8.80
CA LYS A 69 7.79 -7.65 -8.11
C LYS A 69 6.50 -8.45 -8.24
N LYS A 70 5.41 -7.82 -8.69
CA LYS A 70 4.07 -8.39 -8.73
C LYS A 70 3.60 -8.84 -7.34
N MET A 71 3.83 -7.96 -6.37
CA MET A 71 3.54 -8.19 -4.95
C MET A 71 2.65 -7.06 -4.41
N VAL A 72 1.77 -7.40 -3.48
CA VAL A 72 0.93 -6.45 -2.75
C VAL A 72 1.32 -6.51 -1.28
N LEU A 73 1.66 -5.36 -0.72
CA LEU A 73 1.95 -5.16 0.70
C LEU A 73 0.71 -4.57 1.36
N VAL A 74 0.18 -5.25 2.37
CA VAL A 74 -1.02 -4.81 3.10
C VAL A 74 -0.67 -4.65 4.57
N ALA A 75 -0.74 -3.42 5.07
CA ALA A 75 -0.65 -3.13 6.49
C ALA A 75 -2.05 -3.09 7.10
N HIS A 76 -2.32 -3.93 8.08
CA HIS A 76 -3.64 -4.10 8.69
C HIS A 76 -3.56 -4.37 10.20
N THR A 77 -4.68 -4.20 10.89
CA THR A 77 -4.82 -4.56 12.31
C THR A 77 -5.01 -6.08 12.48
N GLU A 78 -4.80 -6.60 13.69
CA GLU A 78 -4.96 -8.03 14.01
C GLU A 78 -6.34 -8.63 13.69
N GLY A 79 -7.39 -7.80 13.62
CA GLY A 79 -8.73 -8.24 13.23
C GLY A 79 -8.87 -8.63 11.75
N VAL A 80 -7.90 -8.27 10.91
CA VAL A 80 -7.85 -8.67 9.50
C VAL A 80 -6.90 -9.85 9.37
N THR A 81 -7.36 -10.90 8.70
CA THR A 81 -6.61 -12.13 8.48
C THR A 81 -6.08 -12.14 7.06
N ARG A 82 -4.96 -12.83 6.87
CA ARG A 82 -4.37 -13.07 5.55
C ARG A 82 -5.38 -13.63 4.55
N GLU A 83 -6.17 -14.62 4.96
CA GLU A 83 -7.21 -15.24 4.12
C GLU A 83 -8.28 -14.24 3.65
N MET A 84 -8.69 -13.28 4.50
CA MET A 84 -9.62 -12.23 4.06
C MET A 84 -9.00 -11.35 2.97
N ILE A 85 -7.72 -11.02 3.10
CA ILE A 85 -6.98 -10.23 2.11
C ILE A 85 -6.89 -10.99 0.78
N LEU A 86 -6.50 -12.27 0.80
CA LEU A 86 -6.40 -13.12 -0.39
C LEU A 86 -7.75 -13.24 -1.12
N ASN A 87 -8.82 -13.45 -0.37
CA ASN A 87 -10.16 -13.56 -0.93
C ASN A 87 -10.63 -12.25 -1.59
N VAL A 88 -10.30 -11.09 -1.03
CA VAL A 88 -10.65 -9.79 -1.64
C VAL A 88 -9.85 -9.54 -2.92
N VAL A 89 -8.59 -9.93 -2.97
CA VAL A 89 -7.79 -9.85 -4.21
C VAL A 89 -8.36 -10.79 -5.28
N SER A 90 -8.71 -12.02 -4.90
CA SER A 90 -9.36 -12.99 -5.79
C SER A 90 -10.70 -12.48 -6.33
N ALA A 91 -11.55 -11.92 -5.47
CA ALA A 91 -12.82 -11.28 -5.84
C ALA A 91 -12.64 -10.00 -6.68
N SER A 92 -11.42 -9.46 -6.75
CA SER A 92 -11.07 -8.37 -7.68
C SER A 92 -10.66 -8.90 -9.06
N GLY A 93 -10.67 -10.22 -9.26
CA GLY A 93 -10.30 -10.89 -10.51
C GLY A 93 -8.81 -11.20 -10.66
N TYR A 94 -8.03 -11.16 -9.56
CA TYR A 94 -6.58 -11.41 -9.60
C TYR A 94 -6.18 -12.59 -8.71
N ASP A 95 -5.19 -13.37 -9.15
CA ASP A 95 -4.62 -14.44 -8.32
C ASP A 95 -3.90 -13.85 -7.09
N ALA A 96 -4.01 -14.53 -5.95
CA ALA A 96 -3.45 -14.10 -4.67
C ALA A 96 -2.81 -15.29 -3.95
N ASP A 97 -1.49 -15.41 -4.02
CA ASP A 97 -0.72 -16.57 -3.53
C ASP A 97 -1.33 -17.92 -3.96
N HIS A 98 -1.90 -18.68 -3.01
CA HIS A 98 -2.55 -19.97 -3.24
C HIS A 98 -4.02 -19.86 -3.67
N VAL A 99 -4.63 -18.68 -3.53
CA VAL A 99 -6.03 -18.44 -3.91
C VAL A 99 -6.08 -18.01 -5.37
N LYS A 100 -6.82 -18.78 -6.18
CA LYS A 100 -7.05 -18.46 -7.59
C LYS A 100 -8.03 -17.30 -7.73
N LYS A 101 -7.87 -16.52 -8.81
CA LYS A 101 -8.82 -15.46 -9.17
C LYS A 101 -10.24 -16.01 -9.30
N ASP A 102 -11.22 -15.21 -8.89
CA ASP A 102 -12.61 -15.50 -9.18
C ASP A 102 -12.87 -15.26 -10.68
N GLU A 103 -13.27 -16.32 -11.39
CA GLU A 103 -13.40 -16.30 -12.85
C GLU A 103 -14.44 -15.27 -13.31
N LYS A 104 -15.56 -15.14 -12.57
CA LYS A 104 -16.60 -14.16 -12.89
C LYS A 104 -16.07 -12.75 -12.77
N SER A 105 -15.31 -12.46 -11.72
CA SER A 105 -14.70 -11.15 -11.52
C SER A 105 -13.66 -10.86 -12.60
N TYR A 106 -12.88 -11.86 -13.01
CA TYR A 106 -11.90 -11.75 -14.09
C TYR A 106 -12.54 -11.50 -15.47
N GLU A 107 -13.65 -12.16 -15.81
CA GLU A 107 -14.37 -11.93 -17.07
C GLU A 107 -14.88 -10.50 -17.23
N ASN A 108 -15.24 -9.86 -16.11
CA ASN A 108 -15.73 -8.49 -16.06
C ASN A 108 -14.62 -7.41 -16.04
N LEU A 109 -13.34 -7.81 -15.96
CA LEU A 109 -12.24 -6.86 -16.05
C LEU A 109 -12.15 -6.26 -17.47
N PRO A 110 -11.70 -5.00 -17.59
CA PRO A 110 -11.33 -4.43 -18.89
C PRO A 110 -10.27 -5.30 -19.57
N GLU A 111 -10.27 -5.35 -20.90
CA GLU A 111 -9.32 -6.17 -21.68
C GLU A 111 -7.84 -5.90 -21.33
N CYS A 112 -7.48 -4.66 -20.96
CA CYS A 112 -6.12 -4.31 -20.54
C CYS A 112 -5.72 -4.84 -19.15
N CYS A 113 -6.69 -5.30 -18.35
CA CYS A 113 -6.51 -5.80 -17.00
C CYS A 113 -6.62 -7.34 -16.92
N LYS A 114 -6.93 -7.99 -18.04
CA LYS A 114 -6.95 -9.45 -18.18
C LYS A 114 -5.56 -10.02 -18.46
#